data_AF-A0A2A3GZ73-F1
#
_entry.id   AF-A0A2A3GZ73-F1
#
_cell.length_a   1.000
_cell.length_b   1.000
_cell.length_c   1.000
_cell.angle_alpha   90.00
_cell.angle_beta   90.00
_cell.angle_gamma   90.00
#
_symmetry.space_group_name_H-M   'P 1'
#
loop_
_entity.id
_entity.type
_entity.pdbx_description
1 polymer ?
#
loop_
_entity_poly.entity_id
_entity_poly.type
_entity_poly.pdbx_seq_one_letter_code
_entity_poly.pdbx_strand_id
1 'polypeptide(L)' 'MRPFPDDLVQAQQEWSTTYRRLAEQPGRTELRRRLYRLSTAVLFHPYWQERGRTPAAWWELRSLGRRGSGRG' A
#
# COMPACT_ATOMS: atom_id res chain seq x y z
N MET A 1 12.08 1.66 -17.73
CA MET A 1 11.09 1.88 -16.66
C MET A 1 11.11 0.64 -15.78
N ARG A 2 11.67 0.69 -14.56
CA ARG A 2 11.64 -0.47 -13.66
C ARG A 2 10.32 -0.43 -12.89
N PRO A 3 9.42 -1.41 -13.08
CA PRO A 3 8.19 -1.48 -12.31
C PRO A 3 8.55 -1.63 -10.83
N PHE A 4 7.74 -1.03 -9.95
CA PHE A 4 7.80 -1.33 -8.53
C PHE A 4 7.64 -2.85 -8.36
N PRO A 5 8.30 -3.48 -7.38
CA PRO A 5 8.14 -4.91 -7.14
C PRO A 5 6.66 -5.24 -6.91
N ASP A 6 6.20 -6.35 -7.47
CA ASP A 6 4.80 -6.77 -7.40
C ASP A 6 4.30 -6.90 -5.95
N ASP A 7 5.16 -7.35 -5.04
CA ASP A 7 4.85 -7.42 -3.59
C ASP A 7 4.51 -6.05 -3.00
N LEU A 8 5.24 -5.01 -3.39
CA LEU A 8 5.02 -3.64 -2.93
C LEU A 8 3.73 -3.07 -3.52
N VAL A 9 3.46 -3.37 -4.80
CA VAL A 9 2.23 -2.98 -5.50
C VAL A 9 1.02 -3.68 -4.88
N GLN A 10 1.11 -4.98 -4.60
CA GLN A 10 0.06 -5.74 -3.92
C GLN A 10 -0.18 -5.25 -2.50
N ALA A 11 0.87 -5.01 -1.71
CA ALA A 11 0.74 -4.46 -0.37
C ALA A 11 0.05 -3.08 -0.38
N GLN A 12 0.32 -2.23 -1.38
CA GLN A 12 -0.35 -0.94 -1.54
C GLN A 12 -1.82 -1.07 -1.96
N GLN A 13 -2.16 -2.04 -2.80
CA GLN A 13 -3.54 -2.35 -3.19
C GLN A 13 -4.35 -2.87 -1.99
N GLU A 14 -3.78 -3.82 -1.24
CA GLU A 14 -4.37 -4.30 0.01
C GLU A 14 -4.53 -3.18 1.03
N TRP A 15 -3.55 -2.29 1.14
CA TRP A 15 -3.62 -1.12 2.03
C TRP A 15 -4.78 -0.19 1.64
N SER A 16 -4.93 0.11 0.35
CA SER A 16 -6.02 0.97 -0.15
C SER A 16 -7.39 0.32 0.06
N THR A 17 -7.50 -0.99 -0.18
CA THR A 17 -8.74 -1.75 0.04
C THR A 17 -9.09 -1.81 1.52
N THR A 18 -8.12 -2.08 2.39
CA THR A 18 -8.27 -2.10 3.84
C THR A 18 -8.66 -0.73 4.38
N TYR A 19 -8.03 0.33 3.86
CA TYR A 19 -8.36 1.71 4.23
C TYR A 19 -9.79 2.07 3.82
N ARG A 20 -10.23 1.72 2.60
CA ARG A 20 -11.62 1.95 2.17
C ARG A 20 -12.61 1.23 3.07
N ARG A 21 -12.38 -0.06 3.35
CA ARG A 21 -13.22 -0.85 4.28
C ARG A 21 -13.23 -0.27 5.70
N LEU A 22 -12.10 0.27 6.16
CA LEU A 22 -12.00 0.92 7.46
C LEU A 22 -12.74 2.27 7.49
N ALA A 23 -12.67 3.04 6.40
CA ALA A 23 -13.39 4.29 6.25
C ALA A 23 -14.91 4.09 6.21
N GLU A 24 -15.38 2.99 5.60
CA GLU A 24 -16.78 2.58 5.59
C GLU A 24 -17.24 2.02 6.95
N GLN A 25 -16.35 1.36 7.70
CA GLN A 25 -16.66 0.70 8.98
C GLN A 25 -15.57 0.99 10.04
N PRO A 26 -15.60 2.14 10.71
CA PRO A 26 -14.56 2.57 11.64
C PRO A 26 -14.44 1.73 12.93
N GLY A 27 -15.33 0.75 13.15
CA GLY A 27 -15.37 -0.08 14.37
C GLY A 27 -14.50 -1.34 14.35
N ARG A 28 -13.84 -1.68 13.23
CA ARG A 28 -13.08 -2.94 13.13
C ARG A 28 -11.61 -2.77 13.54
N THR A 29 -11.30 -3.08 14.80
CA THR A 29 -9.93 -3.11 15.33
C THR A 29 -9.00 -4.00 14.50
N GLU A 30 -9.52 -5.07 13.91
CA GLU A 30 -8.79 -5.98 13.03
C GLU A 30 -8.33 -5.30 11.73
N LEU A 31 -9.19 -4.49 11.11
CA LEU A 31 -8.82 -3.72 9.91
C LEU A 31 -7.74 -2.69 10.23
N ARG A 32 -7.82 -2.06 11.40
CA ARG A 32 -6.78 -1.12 11.85
C ARG A 32 -5.44 -1.83 12.07
N ARG A 33 -5.43 -3.00 12.72
CA ARG A 33 -4.21 -3.84 12.88
C ARG A 33 -3.65 -4.28 11.53
N ARG A 34 -4.51 -4.70 10.60
CA ARG A 34 -4.10 -5.08 9.24
C ARG A 34 -3.52 -3.91 8.46
N LEU A 35 -4.10 -2.71 8.59
CA LEU A 35 -3.57 -1.49 8.00
C LEU A 35 -2.16 -1.16 8.53
N TYR A 36 -1.92 -1.29 9.84
CA TYR A 36 -0.58 -1.08 10.41
C TYR A 36 0.43 -2.09 9.89
N ARG A 37 0.07 -3.38 9.80
CA ARG A 37 0.94 -4.43 9.23
C ARG A 37 1.29 -4.16 7.77
N LEU A 38 0.30 -3.76 6.96
CA LEU A 38 0.50 -3.40 5.56
C LEU A 38 1.36 -2.14 5.43
N SER A 39 1.11 -1.13 6.27
CA SER A 39 2.00 0.03 6.36
C SER A 39 3.42 -0.38 6.70
N THR A 40 3.66 -1.25 7.68
CA THR A 40 5.03 -1.69 7.99
C THR A 40 5.65 -2.47 6.82
N ALA A 41 4.91 -3.35 6.16
CA ALA A 41 5.42 -4.10 5.00
C ALA A 41 5.81 -3.18 3.84
N VAL A 42 4.99 -2.15 3.56
CA VAL A 42 5.31 -1.12 2.55
C VAL A 42 6.47 -0.26 3.01
N LEU A 43 6.46 0.27 4.24
CA LEU A 43 7.44 1.26 4.71
C LEU A 43 8.83 0.67 4.98
N PHE A 44 8.90 -0.58 5.43
CA PHE A 44 10.15 -1.31 5.69
C PHE A 44 10.59 -2.17 4.49
N HIS A 45 9.96 -2.02 3.33
CA HIS A 45 10.33 -2.79 2.14
C HIS A 45 11.79 -2.48 1.72
N PRO A 46 12.61 -3.50 1.39
CA PRO A 46 14.00 -3.32 0.99
C PRO A 46 14.16 -2.40 -0.23
N TYR A 47 13.16 -2.36 -1.11
CA TYR A 47 13.05 -1.38 -2.20
C TYR A 47 13.29 0.07 -1.76
N TRP A 48 12.77 0.49 -0.60
CA TRP A 48 12.98 1.85 -0.10
C TRP A 48 14.38 2.08 0.46
N GLN A 49 15.04 1.02 0.95
CA GLN A 49 16.42 1.09 1.40
C GLN A 49 17.36 1.24 0.19
N GLU A 50 17.08 0.54 -0.92
CA GLU A 50 17.91 0.58 -2.12
C GLU A 50 17.70 1.84 -2.98
N ARG A 51 16.45 2.30 -3.14
CA ARG A 51 16.13 3.46 -4.00
C ARG A 51 15.98 4.79 -3.27
N GLY A 52 15.94 4.76 -1.94
CA GLY A 52 15.61 5.93 -1.14
C GLY A 52 14.10 6.21 -1.14
N ARG A 53 13.56 6.44 0.05
CA ARG A 53 12.14 6.78 0.23
C ARG A 53 11.89 8.23 -0.15
N THR A 54 11.66 8.49 -1.44
CA THR A 54 11.25 9.82 -1.91
C THR A 54 9.72 9.99 -1.83
N PRO A 55 9.23 11.20 -1.50
CA PRO A 55 7.79 11.49 -1.53
C PRO A 55 7.17 11.20 -2.91
N ALA A 56 7.91 11.46 -3.98
CA ALA A 56 7.49 11.22 -5.36
C ALA A 56 7.24 9.73 -5.63
N ALA A 57 8.18 8.85 -5.29
CA ALA A 57 8.00 7.40 -5.45
C ALA A 57 6.87 6.85 -4.56
N TRP A 58 6.64 7.45 -3.39
CA TRP A 58 5.50 7.12 -2.53
C TRP A 58 4.16 7.49 -3.17
N TRP A 59 4.08 8.66 -3.81
CA TRP A 59 2.90 9.09 -4.58
C TRP A 59 2.66 8.23 -5.82
N GLU A 60 3.70 7.86 -6.55
CA GLU A 60 3.60 6.94 -7.70
C GLU A 60 3.04 5.58 -7.26
N LEU A 61 3.59 4.99 -6.19
CA LEU A 61 3.09 3.73 -5.62
C LEU A 61 1.61 3.83 -5.24
N ARG A 62 1.22 4.90 -4.52
CA ARG A 62 -0.19 5.13 -4.11
C ARG A 62 -1.12 5.32 -5.32
N SER A 63 -0.62 5.89 -6.42
CA SER A 63 -1.37 6.02 -7.67
C SER A 63 -1.57 4.67 -8.39
N LEU A 64 -0.56 3.79 -8.34
CA LEU A 64 -0.62 2.44 -8.89
C LEU A 64 -1.58 1.54 -8.08
N GLY A 65 -1.53 1.61 -6.76
CA GLY A 65 -2.43 0.87 -5.89
C GLY A 65 -3.91 1.24 -6.07
N ARG A 66 -4.21 2.49 -6.48
CA ARG A 66 -5.58 2.90 -6.84
C ARG A 66 -6.04 2.35 -8.20
N ARG A 67 -5.14 2.24 -9.17
CA ARG A 67 -5.45 1.71 -10.51
C ARG A 67 -5.65 0.18 -10.52
N GLY A 68 -4.99 -0.54 -9.62
CA GLY A 68 -5.14 -2.00 -9.49
C GLY A 68 -6.45 -2.47 -8.83
N SER A 69 -7.13 -1.59 -8.08
CA SER A 69 -8.37 -1.94 -7.36
C SER A 69 -9.63 -2.06 -8.23
N GLY A 70 -9.48 -1.92 -9.55
CA GLY A 70 -10.54 -2.09 -10.54
C GLY A 70 -10.16 -3.17 -11.55
N ARG A 71 -10.18 -4.44 -11.13
CA ARG A 71 -10.23 -5.56 -12.07
C ARG A 71 -10.96 -6.75 -11.46
N GLY A 72 -12.19 -6.95 -11.95
CA GLY A 72 -12.90 -8.24 -12.05
C GLY A 72 -13.38 -8.85 -10.75
#